data_AF-A0A7Y8LRX8-F1
#
_entry.id   AF-A0A7Y8LRX8-F1
#
_cell.length_a   1.000
_cell.length_b   1.000
_cell.length_c   1.000
_cell.angle_alpha   90.00
_cell.angle_beta   90.00
_cell.angle_gamma   90.00
#
_symmetry.space_group_name_H-M   'P 1'
#
loop_
_entity.id
_entity.type
_entity.pdbx_description
1 polymer ?
#
loop_
_entity_poly.entity_id
_entity_poly.type
_entity_poly.pdbx_seq_one_letter_code
_entity_poly.pdbx_strand_id
1 'polypeptide(L)'
;MKKAVLVVLCLCLSASWARAVYVIILRNGNRIVAQEKYQVKGANAVFRNKVGTLMSVPLEQIDVAKTERINGMKLGDAVALEWVDEVRPTPVPTPTPSVATLGKIRSGLATPEADAARPTPTPGITFHDRPYPDRQVELAFTEGLERSHLYLYRMSEGTRPRYFFIEVQVGGQAEVLKALDAIATVYHLLAQTAADRAPERVEIQMLNESGKEAGLFRLSTDDAAELALKKITAQEFFVKHVIF
;
A
#
# COMPACT_ATOMS: atom_id res chain seq x y z
N MET A 1 -8.68 -49.80 -9.25
CA MET A 1 -9.47 -48.72 -9.87
C MET A 1 -10.09 -47.75 -8.85
N LYS A 2 -10.63 -48.21 -7.70
CA LYS A 2 -11.27 -47.32 -6.70
C LYS A 2 -10.34 -46.31 -5.99
N LYS A 3 -9.05 -46.63 -5.86
CA LYS A 3 -8.05 -45.72 -5.21
C LYS A 3 -7.61 -44.55 -6.11
N ALA A 4 -7.66 -44.72 -7.43
CA ALA A 4 -7.29 -43.65 -8.38
C ALA A 4 -8.38 -42.58 -8.48
N VAL A 5 -9.66 -42.96 -8.32
CA VAL A 5 -10.79 -42.04 -8.34
C VAL A 5 -10.80 -41.12 -7.10
N LEU A 6 -10.34 -41.63 -5.95
CA LEU A 6 -10.29 -40.84 -4.71
C LEU A 6 -9.20 -39.74 -4.75
N VAL A 7 -8.07 -40.00 -5.42
CA VAL A 7 -6.97 -39.02 -5.55
C VAL A 7 -7.33 -37.88 -6.51
N VAL A 8 -8.07 -38.18 -7.59
CA VAL A 8 -8.58 -37.15 -8.51
C VAL A 8 -9.69 -36.32 -7.86
N LEU A 9 -10.53 -36.91 -7.00
CA LEU A 9 -11.58 -36.18 -6.28
C LEU A 9 -11.01 -35.24 -5.21
N CYS A 10 -9.90 -35.60 -4.56
CA CYS A 10 -9.19 -34.71 -3.62
C CYS A 10 -8.44 -33.57 -4.34
N LEU A 11 -7.95 -33.77 -5.56
CA LEU A 11 -7.26 -32.71 -6.31
C LEU A 11 -8.21 -31.62 -6.85
N CYS A 12 -9.51 -31.93 -7.00
CA CYS A 12 -10.51 -30.97 -7.49
C CYS A 12 -11.13 -30.08 -6.39
N LEU A 13 -10.94 -30.40 -5.10
CA LEU A 13 -11.44 -29.56 -3.99
C LEU A 13 -10.44 -28.49 -3.52
N SER A 14 -9.21 -28.48 -4.03
CA SER A 14 -8.27 -27.38 -3.84
C SER A 14 -8.37 -26.33 -4.95
N ALA A 15 -9.56 -26.10 -5.50
CA ALA A 15 -9.87 -24.81 -6.10
C ALA A 15 -9.96 -23.80 -4.96
N SER A 16 -8.80 -23.34 -4.48
CA SER A 16 -8.68 -22.18 -3.63
C SER A 16 -9.52 -21.10 -4.29
N TRP A 17 -10.61 -20.69 -3.63
CA TRP A 17 -11.31 -19.48 -4.00
C TRP A 17 -10.30 -18.37 -3.85
N ALA A 18 -9.61 -18.03 -4.94
CA ALA A 18 -8.95 -16.77 -5.08
C ALA A 18 -10.10 -15.76 -4.95
N ARG A 19 -10.33 -15.30 -3.71
CA ARG A 19 -11.30 -14.25 -3.44
C ARG A 19 -10.81 -13.08 -4.28
N ALA A 20 -11.53 -12.80 -5.36
CA ALA A 20 -11.29 -11.64 -6.18
C ALA A 20 -11.37 -10.42 -5.25
N VAL A 21 -10.22 -9.79 -5.04
CA VAL A 21 -10.07 -8.65 -4.17
C VAL A 21 -10.67 -7.46 -4.93
N TYR A 22 -11.79 -6.91 -4.45
CA TYR A 22 -12.47 -5.79 -5.08
C TYR A 22 -11.96 -4.47 -4.49
N VAL A 23 -11.36 -3.60 -5.29
CA VAL A 23 -10.76 -2.34 -4.80
C VAL A 23 -11.71 -1.18 -5.04
N ILE A 24 -12.24 -0.59 -3.98
CA ILE A 24 -13.10 0.60 -4.02
C ILE A 24 -12.21 1.84 -3.92
N ILE A 25 -12.30 2.72 -4.91
CA ILE A 25 -11.59 4.00 -4.94
C ILE A 25 -12.51 5.10 -4.46
N LEU A 26 -12.08 5.83 -3.43
CA LEU A 26 -12.76 7.01 -2.93
C LEU A 26 -12.30 8.25 -3.72
N ARG A 27 -13.16 9.27 -3.79
CA ARG A 27 -12.89 10.53 -4.49
C ARG A 27 -11.69 11.29 -3.93
N ASN A 28 -11.37 11.07 -2.65
CA ASN A 28 -10.17 11.63 -2.01
C ASN A 28 -8.89 10.86 -2.34
N GLY A 29 -8.96 9.82 -3.19
CA GLY A 29 -7.83 8.98 -3.58
C GLY A 29 -7.58 7.77 -2.66
N ASN A 30 -8.26 7.69 -1.51
CA ASN A 30 -8.14 6.54 -0.61
C ASN A 30 -8.72 5.28 -1.26
N ARG A 31 -8.16 4.13 -0.87
CA ARG A 31 -8.49 2.83 -1.43
C ARG A 31 -9.00 1.91 -0.34
N ILE A 32 -10.08 1.19 -0.61
CA ILE A 32 -10.65 0.22 0.32
C ILE A 32 -10.76 -1.13 -0.39
N VAL A 33 -10.20 -2.16 0.21
CA VAL A 33 -10.33 -3.52 -0.29
C VAL A 33 -11.58 -4.17 0.29
N ALA A 34 -12.44 -4.64 -0.61
CA ALA A 34 -13.62 -5.41 -0.33
C ALA A 34 -13.48 -6.86 -0.83
N GLN A 35 -14.18 -7.78 -0.17
CA GLN A 35 -14.25 -9.18 -0.60
C GLN A 35 -15.13 -9.38 -1.85
N GLU A 36 -16.00 -8.40 -2.12
CA GLU A 36 -16.98 -8.44 -3.19
C GLU A 36 -17.35 -7.01 -3.62
N LYS A 37 -17.98 -6.89 -4.79
CA LYS A 37 -18.52 -5.62 -5.28
C LYS A 37 -19.55 -5.07 -4.29
N TYR A 38 -19.48 -3.79 -4.00
CA TYR A 38 -20.42 -3.14 -3.08
C TYR A 38 -21.85 -3.18 -3.63
N GLN A 39 -22.81 -3.25 -2.72
CA GLN A 39 -24.24 -3.16 -3.02
C GLN A 39 -24.73 -1.75 -2.66
N VAL A 40 -25.43 -1.11 -3.59
CA VAL A 40 -26.04 0.20 -3.33
C VAL A 40 -27.31 0.00 -2.50
N LYS A 41 -27.33 0.53 -1.28
CA LYS A 41 -28.47 0.55 -0.37
C LYS A 41 -28.79 2.00 -0.01
N GLY A 42 -29.78 2.57 -0.69
CA GLY A 42 -30.12 4.00 -0.57
C GLY A 42 -28.97 4.88 -1.06
N ALA A 43 -28.52 5.81 -0.23
CA ALA A 43 -27.40 6.70 -0.54
C ALA A 43 -26.02 6.09 -0.26
N ASN A 44 -25.96 4.85 0.26
CA ASN A 44 -24.72 4.22 0.70
C ASN A 44 -24.36 2.99 -0.14
N ALA A 45 -23.06 2.77 -0.31
CA ALA A 45 -22.47 1.52 -0.78
C ALA A 45 -22.09 0.66 0.43
N VAL A 46 -22.62 -0.56 0.47
CA VAL A 46 -22.39 -1.53 1.55
C VAL A 46 -21.60 -2.71 1.02
N PHE A 47 -20.52 -3.09 1.71
CA PHE A 47 -19.62 -4.18 1.29
C PHE A 47 -18.93 -4.82 2.50
N ARG A 48 -18.32 -5.99 2.31
CA ARG A 48 -17.43 -6.61 3.31
C ARG A 48 -15.99 -6.24 3.02
N ASN A 49 -15.25 -5.75 4.00
CA ASN A 49 -13.83 -5.44 3.85
C ASN A 49 -12.97 -6.72 3.77
N LYS A 50 -11.66 -6.61 3.52
CA LYS A 50 -10.69 -7.74 3.45
C LYS A 50 -10.85 -8.73 4.61
N VAL A 51 -11.09 -8.22 5.82
CA VAL A 51 -11.21 -8.98 7.07
C VAL A 51 -12.62 -9.58 7.29
N GLY A 52 -13.60 -9.24 6.45
CA GLY A 52 -14.97 -9.76 6.49
C GLY A 52 -15.97 -8.90 7.28
N THR A 53 -15.52 -7.78 7.85
CA THR A 53 -16.36 -6.79 8.53
C THR A 53 -17.22 -6.05 7.52
N LEU A 54 -18.51 -5.91 7.82
CA LEU A 54 -19.44 -5.14 7.00
C LEU A 54 -19.14 -3.64 7.16
N MET A 55 -18.91 -2.95 6.05
CA MET A 55 -18.66 -1.52 5.97
C MET A 55 -19.72 -0.84 5.10
N SER A 56 -19.97 0.45 5.39
CA SER A 56 -20.89 1.30 4.65
C SER A 56 -20.21 2.64 4.39
N VAL A 57 -20.15 3.06 3.13
CA VAL A 57 -19.58 4.35 2.69
C VAL A 57 -20.61 5.07 1.81
N PRO A 58 -20.79 6.39 1.93
CA PRO A 58 -21.66 7.14 1.02
C PRO A 58 -21.27 6.94 -0.44
N LEU A 59 -22.25 6.64 -1.31
CA LEU A 59 -21.98 6.37 -2.73
C LEU A 59 -21.33 7.58 -3.42
N GLU A 60 -21.71 8.79 -3.00
CA GLU A 60 -21.13 10.04 -3.47
C GLU A 60 -19.62 10.16 -3.20
N GLN A 61 -19.09 9.47 -2.19
CA GLN A 61 -17.65 9.47 -1.89
C GLN A 61 -16.87 8.46 -2.73
N ILE A 62 -17.55 7.55 -3.43
CA ILE A 62 -16.91 6.55 -4.29
C ILE A 62 -16.71 7.14 -5.69
N ASP A 63 -15.48 7.05 -6.19
CA ASP A 63 -15.20 7.26 -7.60
C ASP A 63 -15.54 5.97 -8.35
N VAL A 64 -16.80 5.87 -8.80
CA VAL A 64 -17.34 4.67 -9.47
C VAL A 64 -16.55 4.39 -10.75
N ALA A 65 -16.21 5.42 -11.53
CA ALA A 65 -15.48 5.26 -12.78
C ALA A 65 -14.08 4.68 -12.55
N LYS A 66 -13.31 5.22 -11.59
CA LYS A 66 -11.99 4.66 -11.23
C LYS A 66 -12.09 3.28 -10.62
N THR A 67 -13.10 3.05 -9.77
CA THR A 67 -13.35 1.75 -9.15
C THR A 67 -13.59 0.68 -10.21
N GLU A 68 -14.51 0.90 -11.16
CA GLU A 68 -14.78 -0.07 -12.23
C GLU A 68 -13.58 -0.22 -13.18
N ARG A 69 -12.82 0.85 -13.44
CA ARG A 69 -11.58 0.76 -14.24
C ARG A 69 -10.57 -0.17 -13.59
N ILE A 70 -10.26 0.02 -12.32
CA ILE A 70 -9.27 -0.80 -11.60
C ILE A 70 -9.70 -2.26 -11.48
N ASN A 71 -10.99 -2.54 -11.25
CA ASN A 71 -11.49 -3.91 -11.11
C ASN A 71 -11.85 -4.59 -12.44
N GLY A 72 -12.17 -3.81 -13.48
CA GLY A 72 -12.51 -4.28 -14.82
C GLY A 72 -11.29 -4.64 -15.64
N MET A 73 -10.14 -4.02 -15.33
CA MET A 73 -8.84 -4.53 -15.75
C MET A 73 -8.59 -5.84 -14.97
N LYS A 74 -8.97 -6.98 -15.57
CA LYS A 74 -8.56 -8.33 -15.12
C LYS A 74 -7.03 -8.45 -15.26
N LEU A 75 -6.27 -7.71 -14.45
CA LEU A 75 -4.82 -7.50 -14.51
C LEU A 75 -4.04 -8.76 -14.08
N GLY A 76 -4.32 -9.87 -14.76
CA GLY A 76 -3.34 -10.93 -15.02
C GLY A 76 -2.51 -10.66 -16.27
N ASP A 77 -2.84 -9.65 -17.09
CA ASP A 77 -2.07 -9.19 -18.24
C ASP A 77 -2.52 -7.77 -18.65
N ALA A 78 -1.64 -6.76 -18.55
CA ALA A 78 -1.68 -5.51 -19.31
C ALA A 78 -0.37 -4.74 -19.03
N VAL A 79 0.65 -4.89 -19.88
CA VAL A 79 1.08 -3.97 -20.95
C VAL A 79 1.81 -2.73 -20.43
N ALA A 80 3.04 -2.59 -20.92
CA ALA A 80 4.13 -1.71 -20.48
C ALA A 80 3.77 -0.24 -20.38
N LEU A 81 4.25 0.41 -19.30
CA LEU A 81 4.86 1.75 -19.22
C LEU A 81 4.81 2.56 -20.53
N GLU A 82 3.62 2.98 -20.95
CA GLU A 82 3.44 4.05 -21.92
C GLU A 82 2.93 5.25 -21.13
N TRP A 83 3.85 6.19 -20.90
CA TRP A 83 3.63 7.46 -20.24
C TRP A 83 2.61 8.27 -21.05
N VAL A 84 1.35 8.28 -20.63
CA VAL A 84 0.32 9.15 -21.23
C VAL A 84 0.17 10.40 -20.37
N ASP A 85 0.47 11.56 -20.96
CA ASP A 85 0.19 12.87 -20.38
C ASP A 85 -1.32 13.09 -20.27
N GLU A 86 -1.89 12.95 -19.07
CA GLU A 86 -3.31 13.21 -18.83
C GLU A 86 -3.54 14.62 -18.24
N VAL A 87 -4.46 15.35 -18.88
CA VAL A 87 -4.82 16.75 -18.67
C VAL A 87 -5.49 16.96 -17.31
N ARG A 88 -5.08 18.02 -16.59
CA ARG A 88 -5.55 18.40 -15.24
C ARG A 88 -7.05 18.77 -15.20
N PRO A 89 -7.81 18.27 -14.21
CA PRO A 89 -8.95 19.00 -13.66
C PRO A 89 -8.54 19.79 -12.40
N THR A 90 -9.04 21.01 -12.30
CA THR A 90 -8.85 21.93 -11.16
C THR A 90 -9.62 21.47 -9.92
N PRO A 91 -9.04 21.54 -8.70
CA PRO A 91 -9.71 21.14 -7.47
C PRO A 91 -10.75 22.17 -7.00
N VAL A 92 -11.91 21.67 -6.54
CA VAL A 92 -12.93 22.42 -5.81
C VAL A 92 -12.68 22.22 -4.30
N PRO A 93 -12.72 23.28 -3.47
CA PRO A 93 -12.41 23.17 -2.04
C PRO A 93 -13.57 22.55 -1.24
N THR A 94 -13.26 21.63 -0.32
CA THR A 94 -14.22 20.97 0.60
C THR A 94 -13.71 21.08 2.05
N PRO A 95 -14.58 21.37 3.04
CA PRO A 95 -14.19 21.89 4.36
C PRO A 95 -13.64 20.88 5.38
N THR A 96 -12.72 21.38 6.21
CA THR A 96 -12.00 20.70 7.31
C THR A 96 -12.84 20.56 8.59
N PRO A 97 -12.96 19.37 9.22
CA PRO A 97 -13.48 19.25 10.58
C PRO A 97 -12.42 19.51 11.66
N SER A 98 -12.83 20.18 12.74
CA SER A 98 -11.97 20.70 13.81
C SER A 98 -11.54 19.66 14.86
N VAL A 99 -10.28 19.75 15.26
CA VAL A 99 -9.60 18.95 16.30
C VAL A 99 -10.03 19.41 17.70
N ALA A 100 -10.99 18.72 18.34
CA ALA A 100 -11.39 19.04 19.72
C ALA A 100 -11.81 17.84 20.60
N THR A 101 -11.48 16.59 20.25
CA THR A 101 -12.00 15.43 21.03
C THR A 101 -11.00 14.28 21.19
N LEU A 102 -9.72 14.57 21.49
CA LEU A 102 -8.72 13.53 21.82
C LEU A 102 -7.84 13.89 23.03
N GLY A 103 -8.33 14.77 23.91
CA GLY A 103 -7.70 15.05 25.20
C GLY A 103 -8.44 14.35 26.33
N LYS A 104 -8.11 13.07 26.59
CA LYS A 104 -8.27 12.36 27.87
C LYS A 104 -7.89 10.89 27.67
N ILE A 105 -6.69 10.53 28.12
CA ILE A 105 -6.35 9.38 28.98
C ILE A 105 -4.82 9.42 29.14
N ARG A 106 -4.37 9.77 30.34
CA ARG A 106 -2.97 9.66 30.78
C ARG A 106 -2.93 8.81 32.05
N SER A 107 -1.91 7.94 32.10
CA SER A 107 -1.10 7.56 33.27
C SER A 107 -1.37 6.25 34.04
N GLY A 108 -0.28 5.47 34.18
CA GLY A 108 -0.05 4.39 35.16
C GLY A 108 0.95 3.32 34.64
N LEU A 109 2.28 3.58 34.64
CA LEU A 109 3.34 3.00 35.53
C LEU A 109 3.56 1.47 35.36
N ALA A 110 4.56 1.00 34.58
CA ALA A 110 5.97 0.62 34.90
C ALA A 110 6.11 -0.73 35.66
N THR A 111 6.88 -1.73 35.18
CA THR A 111 8.36 -1.90 35.35
C THR A 111 9.05 -2.74 34.23
N PRO A 112 10.41 -2.77 34.16
CA PRO A 112 11.20 -3.12 32.97
C PRO A 112 11.73 -4.56 32.96
N GLU A 113 11.95 -5.11 31.77
CA GLU A 113 12.77 -6.31 31.54
C GLU A 113 13.74 -6.05 30.38
N ALA A 114 14.94 -6.62 30.52
CA ALA A 114 16.19 -6.14 29.94
C ALA A 114 16.48 -6.57 28.49
N ASP A 115 17.31 -5.75 27.84
CA ASP A 115 18.23 -6.03 26.74
C ASP A 115 17.72 -6.75 25.48
N ALA A 116 17.31 -5.92 24.52
CA ALA A 116 17.91 -5.95 23.19
C ALA A 116 18.10 -4.49 22.75
N ALA A 117 19.25 -4.17 22.13
CA ALA A 117 19.59 -2.83 21.66
C ALA A 117 18.42 -2.21 20.87
N ARG A 118 17.76 -1.21 21.46
CA ARG A 118 16.73 -0.44 20.76
C ARG A 118 17.42 0.38 19.67
N PRO A 119 17.11 0.16 18.38
CA PRO A 119 17.46 1.17 17.38
C PRO A 119 16.77 2.47 17.78
N THR A 120 17.47 3.58 17.59
CA THR A 120 16.93 4.91 17.89
C THR A 120 15.77 5.17 16.92
N PRO A 121 14.53 5.41 17.40
CA PRO A 121 13.43 5.76 16.51
C PRO A 121 13.81 7.03 15.78
N THR A 122 13.80 7.00 14.45
CA THR A 122 13.90 8.22 13.66
C THR A 122 12.54 8.91 13.75
N PRO A 123 12.39 10.02 14.50
CA PRO A 123 11.08 10.63 14.69
C PRO A 123 10.67 11.30 13.38
N GLY A 124 9.46 11.01 12.89
CA GLY A 124 8.78 11.86 11.90
C GLY A 124 8.42 11.22 10.56
N ILE A 125 8.82 9.98 10.26
CA ILE A 125 8.38 9.30 9.03
C ILE A 125 6.91 8.90 9.20
N THR A 126 6.00 9.73 8.69
CA THR A 126 4.55 9.52 8.77
C THR A 126 3.89 10.13 7.53
N PHE A 127 2.67 9.71 7.25
CA PHE A 127 1.91 10.30 6.14
C PHE A 127 1.65 11.80 6.36
N HIS A 128 1.94 12.59 5.33
CA HIS A 128 1.58 14.00 5.25
C HIS A 128 0.52 14.23 4.16
N ASP A 129 -0.39 15.19 4.36
CA ASP A 129 -1.45 15.53 3.37
C ASP A 129 -0.92 16.29 2.14
N ARG A 130 0.41 16.52 2.06
CA ARG A 130 1.03 17.18 0.91
C ARG A 130 1.44 16.15 -0.15
N PRO A 131 0.96 16.24 -1.40
CA PRO A 131 1.38 15.34 -2.46
C PRO A 131 2.86 15.57 -2.83
N TYR A 132 3.49 14.55 -3.40
CA TYR A 132 4.85 14.71 -3.90
C TYR A 132 4.86 15.64 -5.13
N PRO A 133 5.86 16.53 -5.30
CA PRO A 133 5.83 17.52 -6.37
C PRO A 133 5.76 16.94 -7.78
N ASP A 134 6.44 15.82 -8.03
CA ASP A 134 6.47 15.17 -9.34
C ASP A 134 5.45 14.02 -9.42
N ARG A 135 4.34 14.28 -10.14
CA ARG A 135 3.28 13.29 -10.35
C ARG A 135 3.71 12.06 -11.12
N GLN A 136 4.72 12.17 -11.98
CA GLN A 136 5.19 11.01 -12.75
C GLN A 136 5.92 10.00 -11.86
N VAL A 137 6.54 10.48 -10.77
CA VAL A 137 7.07 9.60 -9.71
C VAL A 137 5.93 8.87 -9.01
N GLU A 138 4.87 9.60 -8.61
CA GLU A 138 3.67 8.98 -8.01
C GLU A 138 3.02 7.93 -8.94
N LEU A 139 2.95 8.21 -10.24
CA LEU A 139 2.41 7.28 -11.24
C LEU A 139 3.27 6.02 -11.39
N ALA A 140 4.61 6.15 -11.42
CA ALA A 140 5.50 5.00 -11.51
C ALA A 140 5.36 4.06 -10.29
N PHE A 141 5.26 4.62 -9.07
CA PHE A 141 5.01 3.82 -7.87
C PHE A 141 3.60 3.25 -7.82
N THR A 142 2.60 4.00 -8.30
CA THR A 142 1.21 3.52 -8.46
C THR A 142 1.18 2.26 -9.31
N GLU A 143 1.78 2.30 -10.51
CA GLU A 143 1.82 1.18 -11.44
C GLU A 143 2.56 -0.02 -10.85
N GLY A 144 3.73 0.20 -10.24
CA GLY A 144 4.53 -0.89 -9.68
C GLY A 144 3.90 -1.59 -8.48
N LEU A 145 3.21 -0.85 -7.61
CA LEU A 145 2.45 -1.41 -6.49
C LEU A 145 1.24 -2.20 -6.99
N GLU A 146 0.50 -1.65 -7.96
CA GLU A 146 -0.68 -2.33 -8.54
C GLU A 146 -0.32 -3.59 -9.31
N ARG A 147 0.78 -3.57 -10.09
CA ARG A 147 1.33 -4.76 -10.77
C ARG A 147 1.71 -5.85 -9.76
N SER A 148 2.09 -5.44 -8.56
CA SER A 148 2.41 -6.34 -7.45
C SER A 148 1.19 -6.66 -6.59
N HIS A 149 -0.03 -6.33 -7.03
CA HIS A 149 -1.28 -6.52 -6.29
C HIS A 149 -1.30 -5.92 -4.88
N LEU A 150 -0.56 -4.83 -4.67
CA LEU A 150 -0.56 -4.04 -3.45
C LEU A 150 -1.45 -2.83 -3.71
N TYR A 151 -2.70 -2.89 -3.26
CA TYR A 151 -3.70 -1.88 -3.60
C TYR A 151 -4.05 -0.95 -2.45
N LEU A 152 -3.62 -1.27 -1.22
CA LEU A 152 -3.89 -0.47 -0.03
C LEU A 152 -2.66 0.38 0.28
N TYR A 153 -2.54 1.50 -0.40
CA TYR A 153 -1.45 2.43 -0.18
C TYR A 153 -1.90 3.88 -0.30
N ARG A 154 -1.10 4.75 0.28
CA ARG A 154 -1.17 6.20 0.09
C ARG A 154 0.25 6.76 -0.04
N MET A 155 0.39 7.84 -0.80
CA MET A 155 1.68 8.43 -1.12
C MET A 155 1.65 9.93 -0.86
N SER A 156 2.80 10.48 -0.50
CA SER A 156 2.95 11.90 -0.22
C SER A 156 4.41 12.34 -0.29
N GLU A 157 4.64 13.65 -0.10
CA GLU A 157 5.95 14.16 0.25
C GLU A 157 6.41 13.54 1.59
N GLY A 158 7.67 13.09 1.65
CA GLY A 158 8.25 12.54 2.86
C GLY A 158 8.72 13.60 3.84
N THR A 159 9.57 13.19 4.78
CA THR A 159 10.11 14.08 5.83
C THR A 159 10.96 15.23 5.27
N ARG A 160 11.36 15.16 4.00
CA ARG A 160 12.05 16.22 3.26
C ARG A 160 11.40 16.42 1.89
N PRO A 161 11.49 17.61 1.28
CA PRO A 161 10.85 17.90 -0.02
C PRO A 161 11.25 17.00 -1.19
N ARG A 162 12.45 16.41 -1.15
CA ARG A 162 12.94 15.47 -2.17
C ARG A 162 12.73 13.99 -1.80
N TYR A 163 12.17 13.72 -0.62
CA TYR A 163 11.87 12.36 -0.18
C TYR A 163 10.46 12.00 -0.61
N PHE A 164 10.30 10.78 -1.09
CA PHE A 164 9.00 10.24 -1.45
C PHE A 164 8.51 9.33 -0.34
N PHE A 165 7.28 9.52 0.13
CA PHE A 165 6.70 8.70 1.18
C PHE A 165 5.62 7.78 0.63
N ILE A 166 5.66 6.52 1.06
CA ILE A 166 4.70 5.49 0.73
C ILE A 166 4.25 4.82 2.02
N GLU A 167 2.97 4.90 2.33
CA GLU A 167 2.35 4.03 3.32
C GLU A 167 1.64 2.87 2.62
N VAL A 168 1.85 1.64 3.09
CA VAL A 168 1.23 0.43 2.56
C VAL A 168 0.59 -0.37 3.69
N GLN A 169 -0.66 -0.80 3.52
CA GLN A 169 -1.28 -1.77 4.41
C GLN A 169 -0.95 -3.20 3.98
N VAL A 170 -0.50 -4.00 4.93
CA VAL A 170 -0.01 -5.37 4.72
C VAL A 170 -0.74 -6.35 5.64
N GLY A 171 -1.12 -7.52 5.11
CA GLY A 171 -1.82 -8.57 5.84
C GLY A 171 -0.90 -9.55 6.58
N GLY A 172 0.42 -9.40 6.46
CA GLY A 172 1.39 -10.25 7.12
C GLY A 172 2.80 -10.16 6.53
N GLN A 173 3.72 -10.97 7.05
CA GLN A 173 5.13 -10.93 6.69
C GLN A 173 5.38 -11.13 5.19
N ALA A 174 4.65 -12.04 4.53
CA ALA A 174 4.80 -12.24 3.09
C ALA A 174 4.48 -10.97 2.28
N GLU A 175 3.47 -10.20 2.69
CA GLU A 175 3.05 -8.97 2.02
C GLU A 175 4.03 -7.81 2.32
N VAL A 176 4.65 -7.80 3.51
CA VAL A 176 5.76 -6.89 3.85
C VAL A 176 6.95 -7.08 2.90
N LEU A 177 7.42 -8.32 2.75
CA LEU A 177 8.56 -8.62 1.87
C LEU A 177 8.25 -8.31 0.41
N LYS A 178 7.02 -8.61 -0.03
CA LYS A 178 6.53 -8.27 -1.36
C LYS A 178 6.51 -6.76 -1.60
N ALA A 179 6.08 -5.98 -0.62
CA ALA A 179 6.05 -4.53 -0.71
C ALA A 179 7.46 -3.92 -0.79
N LEU A 180 8.41 -4.41 0.01
CA LEU A 180 9.82 -4.01 -0.09
C LEU A 180 10.37 -4.29 -1.50
N ASP A 181 10.17 -5.50 -2.01
CA ASP A 181 10.63 -5.90 -3.33
C ASP A 181 10.02 -5.03 -4.44
N ALA A 182 8.70 -4.78 -4.39
CA ALA A 182 7.99 -3.98 -5.38
C ALA A 182 8.48 -2.53 -5.38
N ILE A 183 8.56 -1.89 -4.21
CA ILE A 183 8.99 -0.50 -4.06
C ILE A 183 10.46 -0.34 -4.49
N ALA A 184 11.34 -1.24 -4.06
CA ALA A 184 12.75 -1.21 -4.44
C ALA A 184 12.94 -1.38 -5.95
N THR A 185 12.19 -2.28 -6.58
CA THR A 185 12.26 -2.49 -8.04
C THR A 185 11.87 -1.23 -8.81
N VAL A 186 10.77 -0.58 -8.43
CA VAL A 186 10.34 0.67 -9.06
C VAL A 186 11.37 1.77 -8.85
N TYR A 187 11.84 1.93 -7.62
CA TYR A 187 12.79 2.98 -7.28
C TYR A 187 14.12 2.81 -8.03
N HIS A 188 14.62 1.58 -8.13
CA HIS A 188 15.80 1.26 -8.91
C HIS A 188 15.62 1.58 -10.40
N LEU A 189 14.48 1.19 -10.99
CA LEU A 189 14.18 1.48 -12.38
C LEU A 189 14.09 2.99 -12.65
N LEU A 190 13.43 3.73 -11.76
CA LEU A 190 13.32 5.19 -11.86
C LEU A 190 14.69 5.86 -11.77
N ALA A 191 15.56 5.41 -10.86
CA ALA A 191 16.92 5.91 -10.74
C ALA A 191 17.77 5.63 -11.99
N GLN A 192 17.48 4.56 -12.75
CA GLN A 192 18.17 4.26 -14.00
C GLN A 192 17.63 5.01 -15.21
N THR A 193 16.32 5.21 -15.28
CA THR A 193 15.63 5.72 -16.48
C THR A 193 15.35 7.22 -16.42
N ALA A 194 15.24 7.80 -15.23
CA ALA A 194 14.93 9.20 -14.98
C ALA A 194 15.60 9.70 -13.68
N ALA A 195 16.94 9.60 -13.63
CA ALA A 195 17.75 9.91 -12.45
C ALA A 195 17.55 11.33 -11.90
N ASP A 196 17.27 12.29 -12.79
CA ASP A 196 16.98 13.70 -12.49
C ASP A 196 15.65 13.90 -11.74
N ARG A 197 14.71 12.98 -11.94
CA ARG A 197 13.37 12.98 -11.34
C ARG A 197 13.26 12.06 -10.13
N ALA A 198 14.16 11.10 -10.01
CA ALA A 198 14.15 10.14 -8.93
C ALA A 198 14.20 10.87 -7.56
N PRO A 199 13.38 10.44 -6.59
CA PRO A 199 13.47 10.98 -5.24
C PRO A 199 14.85 10.67 -4.65
N GLU A 200 15.31 11.50 -3.71
CA GLU A 200 16.61 11.27 -3.05
C GLU A 200 16.56 10.06 -2.11
N ARG A 201 15.40 9.85 -1.48
CA ARG A 201 15.08 8.70 -0.63
C ARG A 201 13.62 8.33 -0.79
N VAL A 202 13.33 7.04 -0.63
CA VAL A 202 11.96 6.54 -0.49
C VAL A 202 11.75 6.11 0.96
N GLU A 203 10.81 6.74 1.63
CA GLU A 203 10.38 6.41 2.98
C GLU A 203 9.15 5.52 2.91
N ILE A 204 9.20 4.39 3.59
CA ILE A 204 8.15 3.36 3.54
C ILE A 204 7.64 3.13 4.95
N GLN A 205 6.34 3.34 5.15
CA GLN A 205 5.65 2.92 6.37
C GLN A 205 4.71 1.77 6.03
N MET A 206 4.89 0.62 6.67
CA MET A 206 4.01 -0.52 6.52
C MET A 206 3.13 -0.65 7.75
N LEU A 207 1.82 -0.75 7.55
CA LEU A 207 0.83 -0.91 8.62
C LEU A 207 0.13 -2.25 8.48
N ASN A 208 -0.09 -2.95 9.59
CA ASN A 208 -0.92 -4.16 9.58
C ASN A 208 -2.42 -3.82 9.50
N GLU A 209 -3.27 -4.85 9.44
CA GLU A 209 -4.74 -4.68 9.35
C GLU A 209 -5.35 -3.96 10.56
N SER A 210 -4.64 -3.92 11.70
CA SER A 210 -5.04 -3.16 12.90
C SER A 210 -4.51 -1.72 12.91
N GLY A 211 -3.83 -1.29 11.84
CA GLY A 211 -3.18 0.03 11.73
C GLY A 211 -1.91 0.17 12.58
N LYS A 212 -1.38 -0.92 13.13
CA LYS A 212 -0.10 -0.90 13.86
C LYS A 212 1.05 -1.02 12.88
N GLU A 213 2.18 -0.39 13.21
CA GLU A 213 3.38 -0.47 12.40
C GLU A 213 3.90 -1.92 12.28
N ALA A 214 4.10 -2.34 11.03
CA ALA A 214 4.65 -3.63 10.63
C ALA A 214 6.09 -3.50 10.10
N GLY A 215 6.54 -2.28 9.82
CA GLY A 215 7.91 -1.95 9.46
C GLY A 215 8.03 -0.55 8.91
N LEU A 216 9.13 0.12 9.23
CA LEU A 216 9.47 1.45 8.77
C LEU A 216 10.84 1.42 8.10
N PHE A 217 10.96 2.01 6.92
CA PHE A 217 12.19 1.97 6.12
C PHE A 217 12.49 3.31 5.47
N ARG A 218 13.77 3.55 5.20
CA ARG A 218 14.23 4.65 4.36
C ARG A 218 15.26 4.13 3.37
N LEU A 219 14.84 3.92 2.13
CA LEU A 219 15.65 3.37 1.06
C LEU A 219 16.48 4.47 0.38
N SER A 220 17.77 4.23 0.23
CA SER A 220 18.61 4.88 -0.78
C SER A 220 18.45 4.23 -2.16
N THR A 221 19.00 4.87 -3.18
CA THR A 221 19.16 4.28 -4.52
C THR A 221 19.98 3.00 -4.48
N ASP A 222 20.98 2.92 -3.60
CA ASP A 222 21.86 1.75 -3.46
C ASP A 222 21.11 0.59 -2.81
N ASP A 223 20.38 0.85 -1.72
CA ASP A 223 19.50 -0.14 -1.07
C ASP A 223 18.49 -0.72 -2.08
N ALA A 224 17.88 0.17 -2.88
CA ALA A 224 16.93 -0.23 -3.91
C ALA A 224 17.59 -1.09 -4.99
N ALA A 225 18.82 -0.76 -5.41
CA ALA A 225 19.57 -1.56 -6.37
C ALA A 225 19.94 -2.94 -5.80
N GLU A 226 20.34 -3.02 -4.54
CA GLU A 226 20.66 -4.31 -3.90
C GLU A 226 19.45 -5.24 -3.84
N LEU A 227 18.27 -4.71 -3.48
CA LEU A 227 17.00 -5.44 -3.44
C LEU A 227 16.49 -5.81 -4.84
N ALA A 228 16.50 -4.86 -5.77
CA ALA A 228 16.00 -5.07 -7.13
C ALA A 228 16.82 -6.11 -7.91
N LEU A 229 18.15 -6.05 -7.75
CA LEU A 229 19.10 -6.98 -8.38
C LEU A 229 19.27 -8.29 -7.60
N LYS A 230 18.52 -8.48 -6.50
CA LYS A 230 18.57 -9.68 -5.63
C LYS A 230 19.97 -9.98 -5.10
N LYS A 231 20.80 -8.95 -4.88
CA LYS A 231 22.07 -9.06 -4.16
C LYS A 231 21.84 -9.36 -2.68
N ILE A 232 20.76 -8.80 -2.14
CA ILE A 232 20.21 -9.09 -0.82
C ILE A 232 18.75 -9.52 -0.97
N THR A 233 18.29 -10.43 -0.13
CA THR A 233 16.87 -10.80 -0.09
C THR A 233 16.06 -9.76 0.68
N ALA A 234 14.79 -9.58 0.34
CA ALA A 234 13.89 -8.69 1.10
C ALA A 234 13.84 -9.05 2.60
N GLN A 235 13.95 -10.34 2.94
CA GLN A 235 13.95 -10.80 4.33
C GLN A 235 15.22 -10.36 5.06
N GLU A 236 16.39 -10.54 4.44
CA GLU A 236 17.65 -10.10 5.03
C GLU A 236 17.72 -8.58 5.15
N PHE A 237 17.23 -7.86 4.14
CA PHE A 237 17.12 -6.41 4.18
C PHE A 237 16.19 -5.95 5.31
N PHE A 238 15.02 -6.58 5.46
CA PHE A 238 14.07 -6.27 6.53
C PHE A 238 14.74 -6.33 7.90
N VAL A 239 15.45 -7.43 8.19
CA VAL A 239 16.12 -7.61 9.49
C VAL A 239 17.21 -6.55 9.73
N LYS A 240 17.94 -6.14 8.68
CA LYS A 240 19.05 -5.19 8.78
C LYS A 240 18.62 -3.73 8.84
N HIS A 241 17.52 -3.36 8.17
CA HIS A 241 17.18 -1.96 7.89
C HIS A 241 15.83 -1.51 8.46
N VAL A 242 15.06 -2.39 9.11
CA VAL A 242 13.81 -1.98 9.76
C VAL A 242 14.09 -0.99 10.90
N ILE A 243 13.34 0.10 10.90
CA ILE A 243 13.35 1.14 11.92
C ILE A 243 12.17 0.84 12.87
N PHE A 244 12.39 1.00 14.19
CA PHE A 244 11.37 0.93 15.24
C PHE A 244 11.33 2.24 16.02
#